data_AF-A0AAN7EP91-F1
#
_entry.id   AF-A0AAN7EP91-F1
#
_cell.length_a   1.000
_cell.length_b   1.000
_cell.length_c   1.000
_cell.angle_alpha   90.00
_cell.angle_beta   90.00
_cell.angle_gamma   90.00
#
_symmetry.space_group_name_H-M   'P 1'
#
loop_
_entity.id
_entity.type
_entity.pdbx_description
1 polymer ?
#
loop_
_entity_poly.entity_id
_entity_poly.type
_entity_poly.pdbx_seq_one_letter_code
_entity_poly.pdbx_strand_id
1 'polypeptide(L)'
;MQISCICPICGKETENLIHALISCDYAFLVWSLWQDCLIEALLNAKDFTGLVHQISLYSAAKDLEFFFAISWFIWYNRNKLVHDENGLPPLQIWEMAKNIVEDFQEAILVDFPPKQPIQRG
;
A
#
# COMPACT_ATOMS: atom_id res chain seq x y z
N MET A 1 4.45 28.30 -11.00
CA MET A 1 3.96 27.16 -10.20
C MET A 1 5.19 26.50 -9.58
N GLN A 2 5.44 26.71 -8.29
CA GLN A 2 6.64 26.21 -7.64
C GLN A 2 6.37 24.77 -7.23
N ILE A 3 7.03 23.82 -7.88
CA ILE A 3 7.01 22.42 -7.46
C ILE A 3 7.86 22.36 -6.18
N SER A 4 7.19 22.29 -5.04
CA SER A 4 7.88 22.04 -3.77
C SER A 4 8.48 20.64 -3.83
N CYS A 5 9.75 20.51 -3.47
CA CYS A 5 10.38 19.21 -3.26
C CYS A 5 10.05 18.63 -1.88
N ILE A 6 9.27 19.33 -1.05
CA ILE A 6 8.88 18.88 0.28
C ILE A 6 7.68 17.96 0.18
N CYS A 7 7.71 16.88 0.96
CA CYS A 7 6.61 15.94 1.08
C CYS A 7 5.29 16.66 1.38
N PRO A 8 4.25 16.50 0.53
CA PRO A 8 2.98 17.21 0.68
C PRO A 8 2.17 16.68 1.88
N ILE A 9 2.49 15.49 2.39
CA ILE A 9 1.79 14.91 3.54
C ILE A 9 2.32 15.51 4.85
N CYS A 10 3.63 15.47 5.08
CA CYS A 10 4.21 15.88 6.37
C CYS A 10 4.68 17.34 6.39
N GLY A 11 5.02 17.92 5.23
CA GLY A 11 5.56 19.27 5.13
C GLY A 11 6.96 19.46 5.72
N LYS A 12 7.68 18.38 6.06
CA LYS A 12 8.95 18.44 6.83
C LYS A 12 10.19 18.07 6.03
N GLU A 13 10.16 16.97 5.28
CA GLU A 13 11.33 16.42 4.59
C GLU A 13 11.18 16.50 3.07
N THR A 14 12.31 16.44 2.37
CA THR A 14 12.33 16.29 0.92
C THR A 14 11.65 14.98 0.52
N GLU A 15 10.69 15.08 -0.40
CA GLU A 15 10.02 13.93 -0.95
C GLU A 15 10.96 13.10 -1.81
N ASN A 16 11.00 11.81 -1.49
CA ASN A 16 11.49 10.75 -2.36
C ASN A 16 10.60 9.52 -2.12
N LEU A 17 10.79 8.47 -2.91
CA LEU A 17 9.93 7.29 -2.84
C LEU A 17 9.94 6.62 -1.46
N ILE A 18 11.12 6.52 -0.81
CA ILE A 18 11.23 5.87 0.50
C ILE A 18 10.57 6.71 1.59
N HIS A 19 10.72 8.04 1.54
CA HIS A 19 10.03 8.94 2.46
C HIS A 19 8.52 8.87 2.26
N ALA A 20 8.03 9.08 1.04
CA ALA A 20 6.61 9.14 0.76
C ALA A 20 5.87 7.85 1.16
N LEU A 21 6.49 6.68 0.96
CA LEU A 21 5.84 5.40 1.18
C LEU A 21 6.14 4.78 2.54
N ILE A 22 7.32 5.02 3.13
CA ILE A 22 7.80 4.27 4.29
C ILE A 22 8.09 5.20 5.48
N SER A 23 9.03 6.14 5.34
CA SER A 23 9.57 6.87 6.50
C SER A 23 8.84 8.16 6.86
N CYS A 24 7.88 8.61 6.06
CA CYS A 24 7.00 9.72 6.42
C CYS A 24 6.19 9.35 7.67
N ASP A 25 6.08 10.26 8.65
CA ASP A 25 5.29 10.05 9.89
C ASP A 25 3.89 9.49 9.61
N TYR A 26 3.21 10.02 8.59
CA TYR A 26 1.89 9.54 8.18
C TYR A 26 1.93 8.11 7.66
N ALA A 27 2.87 7.80 6.76
CA ALA A 27 3.05 6.46 6.20
C ALA A 27 3.36 5.47 7.33
N PHE A 28 4.25 5.83 8.23
CA PHE A 28 4.62 5.02 9.39
C PHE A 28 3.41 4.69 10.28
N LEU A 29 2.50 5.65 10.49
CA LEU A 29 1.25 5.39 11.21
C LEU A 29 0.38 4.35 10.49
N VAL A 30 0.26 4.41 9.16
CA VAL A 30 -0.46 3.38 8.39
C VAL A 30 0.19 2.00 8.58
N TRP A 31 1.51 1.91 8.42
CA TRP A 31 2.25 0.66 8.61
C TRP A 31 2.09 0.08 10.02
N SER A 32 1.98 0.93 11.04
CA SER A 32 1.81 0.50 12.43
C SER A 32 0.45 -0.14 12.74
N LEU A 33 -0.54 0.05 11.84
CA LEU A 33 -1.87 -0.56 11.98
C LEU A 33 -1.91 -2.00 11.45
N TRP A 34 -0.95 -2.40 10.62
CA TRP A 34 -0.82 -3.78 10.17
C TRP A 34 -0.11 -4.59 11.26
N GLN A 35 -0.83 -5.48 11.93
CA GLN A 35 -0.31 -6.21 13.10
C GLN A 35 0.86 -7.15 12.76
N ASP A 36 0.81 -7.79 11.59
CA ASP A 36 1.87 -8.67 11.09
C ASP A 36 2.94 -7.92 10.28
N CYS A 37 2.97 -6.59 10.40
CA CYS A 37 3.87 -5.74 9.63
C CYS A 37 5.34 -6.07 9.90
N LEU A 38 6.11 -6.11 8.82
CA LEU A 38 7.56 -6.30 8.81
C LEU A 38 8.28 -4.99 9.18
N ILE A 39 7.90 -4.39 10.30
CA ILE A 39 8.32 -3.04 10.68
C ILE A 39 9.84 -2.90 10.77
N GLU A 40 10.55 -3.97 11.17
CA GLU A 40 12.01 -3.99 11.21
C GLU A 40 12.63 -3.86 9.80
N ALA A 41 12.03 -4.51 8.78
CA ALA A 41 12.47 -4.36 7.40
C ALA A 41 12.22 -2.93 6.89
N LEU A 42 11.06 -2.36 7.23
CA LEU A 42 10.70 -0.99 6.87
C LEU A 42 11.67 0.04 7.46
N LEU A 43 12.01 -0.09 8.74
CA LEU A 43 12.90 0.83 9.45
C LEU A 43 14.34 0.81 8.93
N ASN A 44 14.78 -0.32 8.37
CA ASN A 44 16.13 -0.50 7.82
C ASN A 44 16.20 -0.24 6.30
N ALA A 45 15.08 0.15 5.68
CA ALA A 45 15.00 0.34 4.24
C ALA A 45 15.85 1.53 3.78
N LYS A 46 16.84 1.26 2.91
CA LYS A 46 17.69 2.30 2.29
C LYS A 46 17.09 2.84 0.99
N ASP A 47 16.43 1.96 0.26
CA ASP A 47 15.70 2.25 -0.96
C ASP A 47 14.54 1.25 -1.12
N PHE A 48 13.56 1.63 -1.92
CA PHE A 48 12.33 0.86 -2.09
C PHE A 48 12.58 -0.51 -2.77
N THR A 49 13.50 -0.58 -3.72
CA THR A 49 13.80 -1.81 -4.47
C THR A 49 14.45 -2.86 -3.56
N GLY A 50 15.41 -2.45 -2.74
CA GLY A 50 16.06 -3.30 -1.75
C GLY A 50 15.06 -3.84 -0.73
N LEU A 51 14.12 -3.00 -0.28
CA LEU A 51 13.04 -3.41 0.62
C LEU A 51 12.12 -4.46 -0.02
N VAL A 52 11.64 -4.22 -1.24
CA VAL A 52 10.82 -5.18 -1.99
C VAL A 52 11.54 -6.52 -2.13
N HIS A 53 12.83 -6.49 -2.49
CA HIS A 53 13.63 -7.70 -2.62
C HIS A 53 13.76 -8.47 -1.30
N GLN A 54 13.97 -7.77 -0.17
CA GLN A 54 14.02 -8.41 1.15
C GLN A 54 12.69 -9.07 1.52
N ILE A 55 11.56 -8.35 1.40
CA ILE A 55 10.24 -8.90 1.71
C ILE A 55 9.95 -10.10 0.80
N SER A 56 10.32 -10.02 -0.48
CA SER A 56 10.08 -11.10 -1.44
C SER A 56 10.82 -12.41 -1.13
N LEU A 57 11.95 -12.33 -0.41
CA LEU A 57 12.74 -13.50 -0.06
C LEU A 57 12.28 -14.19 1.23
N TYR A 58 11.65 -13.45 2.15
CA TYR A 58 11.43 -13.92 3.52
C TYR A 58 9.96 -13.96 3.94
N SER A 59 9.03 -13.43 3.14
CA SER A 59 7.63 -13.27 3.52
C SER A 59 6.69 -14.14 2.69
N ALA A 60 5.48 -14.38 3.22
CA ALA A 60 4.46 -15.09 2.47
C ALA A 60 3.93 -14.23 1.32
N ALA A 61 3.34 -14.86 0.30
CA ALA A 61 2.73 -14.13 -0.82
C ALA A 61 1.68 -13.11 -0.35
N LYS A 62 0.90 -13.46 0.68
CA LYS A 62 -0.10 -12.56 1.28
C LYS A 62 0.53 -11.30 1.90
N ASP A 63 1.72 -11.41 2.49
CA ASP A 63 2.42 -10.27 3.08
C ASP A 63 2.90 -9.30 1.99
N LEU A 64 3.35 -9.83 0.84
CA LEU A 64 3.67 -9.03 -0.34
C LEU A 64 2.44 -8.31 -0.89
N GLU A 65 1.28 -8.97 -0.93
CA GLU A 65 0.03 -8.35 -1.35
C GLU A 65 -0.35 -7.18 -0.44
N PHE A 66 -0.31 -7.37 0.88
CA PHE A 66 -0.51 -6.27 1.84
C PHE A 66 0.52 -5.17 1.66
N PHE A 67 1.80 -5.50 1.53
CA PHE A 67 2.86 -4.52 1.34
C PHE A 67 2.61 -3.63 0.10
N PHE A 68 2.25 -4.23 -1.04
CA PHE A 68 1.95 -3.47 -2.25
C PHE A 68 0.64 -2.68 -2.14
N ALA A 69 -0.40 -3.27 -1.53
CA ALA A 69 -1.67 -2.58 -1.32
C ALA A 69 -1.51 -1.34 -0.42
N ILE A 70 -0.84 -1.47 0.73
CA ILE A 70 -0.58 -0.35 1.64
C ILE A 70 0.24 0.72 0.94
N SER A 71 1.32 0.33 0.25
CA SER A 71 2.17 1.26 -0.51
C SER A 71 1.36 2.04 -1.56
N TRP A 72 0.47 1.34 -2.29
CA TRP A 72 -0.42 1.96 -3.26
C TRP A 72 -1.35 2.98 -2.59
N PHE A 73 -2.02 2.62 -1.49
CA PHE A 73 -3.00 3.51 -0.86
C PHE A 73 -2.36 4.72 -0.17
N ILE A 74 -1.13 4.58 0.34
CA ILE A 74 -0.33 5.72 0.81
C ILE A 74 -0.02 6.66 -0.36
N TRP A 75 0.46 6.14 -1.49
CA TRP A 75 0.73 6.95 -2.68
C TRP A 75 -0.53 7.63 -3.23
N TYR A 76 -1.64 6.90 -3.25
CA TYR A 76 -2.94 7.42 -3.64
C TYR A 76 -3.35 8.59 -2.75
N ASN A 77 -3.29 8.44 -1.42
CA ASN A 77 -3.58 9.52 -0.49
C ASN A 77 -2.67 10.74 -0.68
N ARG A 78 -1.37 10.50 -0.93
CA ARG A 78 -0.42 11.55 -1.30
C ARG A 78 -0.87 12.30 -2.54
N ASN A 79 -1.32 11.59 -3.58
CA ASN A 79 -1.79 12.22 -4.82
C ASN A 79 -3.10 13.00 -4.61
N LYS A 80 -4.02 12.51 -3.76
CA LYS A 80 -5.23 13.26 -3.38
C LYS A 80 -4.88 14.64 -2.82
N LEU A 81 -3.93 14.69 -1.89
CA LEU A 81 -3.47 15.94 -1.26
C LEU A 81 -2.83 16.92 -2.24
N VAL A 82 -2.20 16.42 -3.30
CA VAL A 82 -1.61 17.27 -4.35
C VAL A 82 -2.64 17.84 -5.32
N HIS A 83 -3.79 17.17 -5.49
CA HIS A 83 -4.83 17.53 -6.44
C HIS A 83 -6.08 18.17 -5.80
N ASP A 84 -5.90 18.88 -4.68
CA ASP A 84 -6.94 19.63 -3.94
C ASP A 84 -8.03 18.78 -3.24
N GLU A 85 -7.78 17.48 -3.04
CA GLU A 85 -8.64 16.66 -2.19
C GLU A 85 -8.09 16.54 -0.77
N ASN A 86 -8.98 16.47 0.22
CA ASN A 86 -8.59 16.20 1.60
C ASN A 86 -7.97 14.81 1.71
N GLY A 87 -6.87 14.72 2.46
CA GLY A 87 -6.26 13.45 2.84
C GLY A 87 -7.19 12.63 3.75
N LEU A 88 -6.98 11.32 3.73
CA LEU A 88 -7.70 10.37 4.56
C LEU A 88 -6.91 10.11 5.85
N PRO A 89 -7.55 9.72 6.96
CA PRO A 89 -6.85 9.29 8.16
C PRO A 89 -6.11 7.96 7.92
N PRO A 90 -5.00 7.68 8.63
CA PRO A 90 -4.22 6.45 8.46
C PRO A 90 -5.04 5.16 8.56
N LEU A 91 -6.04 5.13 9.46
CA LEU A 91 -6.93 3.99 9.63
C LEU A 91 -7.71 3.65 8.36
N GLN A 92 -8.22 4.66 7.64
CA GLN A 92 -8.95 4.42 6.40
C GLN A 92 -8.04 3.92 5.28
N ILE A 93 -6.78 4.40 5.23
CA ILE A 93 -5.79 3.88 4.27
C ILE A 93 -5.53 2.40 4.52
N TRP A 94 -5.33 2.03 5.79
CA TRP A 94 -5.16 0.64 6.20
C TRP A 94 -6.39 -0.22 5.87
N GLU A 95 -7.59 0.23 6.20
CA GLU A 95 -8.83 -0.50 5.92
C GLU A 95 -9.04 -0.73 4.42
N MET A 96 -8.79 0.28 3.58
CA MET A 96 -8.88 0.11 2.12
C MET A 96 -7.85 -0.89 1.58
N ALA A 97 -6.60 -0.81 2.05
CA ALA A 97 -5.55 -1.75 1.67
C ALA A 97 -5.87 -3.17 2.14
N LYS A 98 -6.45 -3.31 3.33
CA LYS A 98 -6.84 -4.60 3.87
C LYS A 98 -7.98 -5.23 3.07
N ASN A 99 -9.05 -4.45 2.84
CA ASN A 99 -10.23 -4.94 2.14
C ASN A 99 -9.89 -5.38 0.72
N ILE A 100 -9.06 -4.64 -0.03
CA ILE A 100 -8.72 -5.05 -1.41
C ILE A 100 -7.96 -6.38 -1.46
N VAL A 101 -7.09 -6.64 -0.48
CA VAL A 101 -6.33 -7.90 -0.39
C VAL A 101 -7.26 -9.04 0.01
N GLU A 102 -8.11 -8.83 1.00
CA GLU A 102 -9.09 -9.83 1.46
C GLU A 102 -10.11 -10.17 0.36
N ASP A 103 -10.68 -9.17 -0.30
CA ASP A 103 -11.60 -9.35 -1.43
C ASP A 103 -10.95 -10.13 -2.58
N PHE A 104 -9.68 -9.82 -2.90
CA PHE A 104 -8.92 -10.54 -3.92
C PHE A 104 -8.71 -12.01 -3.53
N GLN A 105 -8.30 -12.27 -2.28
CA GLN A 105 -8.09 -13.62 -1.76
C GLN A 105 -9.39 -14.44 -1.72
N GLU A 106 -10.51 -13.81 -1.37
CA GLU A 106 -11.82 -14.46 -1.43
C GLU A 106 -12.20 -14.80 -2.87
N ALA A 107 -12.03 -13.87 -3.81
CA ALA A 107 -12.39 -14.07 -5.21
C ALA A 107 -11.59 -15.19 -5.89
N ILE A 108 -10.32 -15.40 -5.53
CA ILE A 108 -9.51 -16.51 -6.09
C ILE A 108 -9.87 -17.87 -5.49
N LEU A 109 -10.48 -17.91 -4.30
CA LEU A 109 -10.92 -19.15 -3.65
C LEU A 109 -12.30 -19.61 -4.14
N VAL A 110 -13.11 -18.71 -4.70
CA VAL A 110 -14.39 -19.06 -5.32
C VAL A 110 -14.11 -19.67 -6.69
N ASP A 111 -14.06 -21.01 -6.75
CA ASP A 111 -14.10 -21.76 -8.01
C ASP A 111 -15.34 -21.32 -8.79
N PHE A 112 -15.16 -20.58 -9.89
CA PHE A 112 -16.24 -20.29 -10.80
C PHE A 112 -16.70 -21.63 -11.42
N PRO A 113 -17.97 -22.06 -11.23
CA PRO A 113 -18.45 -23.24 -11.92
C PRO A 113 -18.33 -22.99 -13.43
N PRO A 114 -17.86 -23.97 -14.21
CA PRO A 114 -17.70 -23.80 -15.65
C PRO A 114 -19.03 -23.35 -16.26
N LYS A 115 -18.99 -22.26 -17.04
CA LYS A 115 -20.16 -21.74 -17.76
C LYS A 115 -20.81 -22.92 -18.49
N GLN A 116 -22.04 -23.28 -18.09
CA GLN A 116 -22.78 -24.34 -18.76
C GLN A 116 -22.89 -23.99 -20.25
N PRO A 117 -22.68 -24.95 -21.18
CA PRO A 117 -22.81 -24.68 -22.59
C PRO A 117 -24.23 -24.20 -22.86
N ILE A 118 -24.35 -23.04 -23.52
CA ILE A 118 -25.63 -22.52 -24.00
C ILE A 118 -26.20 -23.59 -24.95
N GLN A 119 -27.22 -24.33 -24.51
CA GLN A 119 -27.97 -25.21 -25.39
C GLN A 119 -28.73 -24.32 -26.38
N ARG A 120 -28.21 -24.24 -27.61
CA ARG A 120 -28.96 -23.69 -28.74
C ARG A 120 -29.94 -24.79 -29.18
N GLY A 121 -31.24 -24.50 -29.05
CA GLY A 121 -32.33 -25.31 -29.58
C GLY A 121 -32.43 -25.24 -31.09
#